data_AF-A0A7V3RMG9-F1
#
_entry.id   AF-A0A7V3RMG9-F1
#
_cell.length_a   1.000
_cell.length_b   1.000
_cell.length_c   1.000
_cell.angle_alpha   90.00
_cell.angle_beta   90.00
_cell.angle_gamma   90.00
#
_symmetry.space_group_name_H-M   'P 1'
#
loop_
_entity.id
_entity.type
_entity.pdbx_description
1 polymer ?
#
loop_
_entity_poly.entity_id
_entity_poly.type
_entity_poly.pdbx_seq_one_letter_code
_entity_poly.pdbx_strand_id
1 'polypeptide(L)'
;MNVLLHRRRFLAGSLAAGMGCLALHARKDAESEKALIAITLDLEMSRNFPTWQTTHWDYEKGNLNAETKQYTVEACRRVKASGGVLHCFAVGRVFEQESVAWLKDIAQAGHPIGNHTY
;
A
#
# COMPACT_ATOMS: atom_id res chain seq x y z
N MET A 1 48.07 4.86 -35.41
CA MET A 1 47.76 4.32 -34.06
C MET A 1 46.36 4.77 -33.63
N ASN A 2 45.28 4.02 -33.88
CA ASN A 2 43.94 4.41 -33.33
C ASN A 2 42.89 3.28 -33.26
N VAL A 3 43.06 2.20 -34.03
CA VAL A 3 42.08 1.10 -34.11
C VAL A 3 42.08 0.20 -32.85
N LEU A 4 43.25 -0.01 -32.24
CA LEU A 4 43.41 -0.80 -31.00
C LEU A 4 42.73 -0.16 -29.78
N LEU A 5 42.62 1.18 -29.74
CA LEU A 5 41.95 1.93 -28.67
C LEU A 5 40.41 1.82 -28.76
N HIS A 6 39.86 1.76 -29.99
CA HIS A 6 38.41 1.59 -30.21
C HIS A 6 37.91 0.19 -29.82
N ARG A 7 38.65 -0.87 -30.17
CA ARG A 7 38.28 -2.25 -29.77
C ARG A 7 38.28 -2.47 -28.27
N ARG A 8 39.27 -1.91 -27.55
CA ARG A 8 39.37 -2.05 -26.09
C ARG A 8 38.25 -1.31 -25.34
N ARG A 9 37.87 -0.11 -25.81
CA ARG A 9 36.73 0.64 -25.26
C ARG A 9 35.40 -0.06 -25.52
N PHE A 10 35.23 -0.64 -26.71
CA PHE A 10 34.04 -1.41 -27.04
C PHE A 10 33.89 -2.63 -26.13
N LEU A 11 34.95 -3.46 -25.99
CA LEU A 11 34.93 -4.62 -25.07
C LEU A 11 34.68 -4.22 -23.61
N ALA A 12 35.29 -3.13 -23.14
CA ALA A 12 35.06 -2.65 -21.78
C ALA A 12 33.60 -2.21 -21.56
N GLY A 13 32.98 -1.54 -22.54
CA GLY A 13 31.57 -1.19 -22.51
C GLY A 13 30.63 -2.40 -22.52
N SER A 14 30.96 -3.44 -23.31
CA SER A 14 30.19 -4.70 -23.35
C SER A 14 30.23 -5.45 -22.02
N LEU A 15 31.40 -5.54 -21.38
CA LEU A 15 31.58 -6.18 -20.08
C LEU A 15 30.84 -5.42 -18.96
N ALA A 16 30.93 -4.09 -18.96
CA ALA A 16 30.22 -3.26 -17.98
C ALA A 16 28.69 -3.38 -18.11
N ALA A 17 28.16 -3.39 -19.35
CA ALA A 17 26.74 -3.61 -19.59
C ALA A 17 26.27 -5.02 -19.19
N GLY A 18 27.06 -6.06 -19.51
CA GLY A 18 26.78 -7.44 -19.11
C GLY A 18 26.77 -7.64 -17.60
N MET A 19 27.75 -7.08 -16.89
CA MET A 19 27.80 -7.10 -15.41
C MET A 19 26.64 -6.31 -14.79
N GLY A 20 26.24 -5.19 -15.38
CA GLY A 20 25.08 -4.41 -14.93
C GLY A 20 23.76 -5.20 -15.05
N CYS A 21 23.56 -5.90 -16.17
CA CYS A 21 22.37 -6.74 -16.38
C CYS A 21 22.33 -7.95 -15.42
N LEU A 22 23.48 -8.59 -15.17
CA LEU A 22 23.58 -9.70 -14.22
C LEU A 22 23.32 -9.25 -12.77
N ALA A 23 23.84 -8.08 -12.38
CA ALA A 23 23.60 -7.52 -11.05
C ALA A 23 22.13 -7.14 -10.82
N LEU A 24 21.44 -6.63 -11.85
CA LEU A 24 20.00 -6.33 -11.78
C LEU A 24 19.15 -7.61 -11.70
N HIS A 25 19.51 -8.67 -12.45
CA HIS A 25 18.83 -9.97 -12.35
C HIS A 25 19.03 -10.61 -10.97
N ALA A 26 20.26 -10.63 -10.45
CA ALA A 26 20.56 -11.20 -9.15
C ALA A 26 19.84 -10.48 -7.99
N ARG A 27 19.64 -9.15 -8.09
CA ARG A 27 18.84 -8.39 -7.12
C ARG A 27 17.36 -8.78 -7.15
N LYS A 28 16.81 -9.02 -8.35
CA LYS A 28 15.42 -9.40 -8.54
C LYS A 28 15.13 -10.79 -7.96
N ASP A 29 16.01 -11.76 -8.18
CA ASP A 29 15.86 -13.11 -7.63
C ASP A 29 15.98 -13.11 -6.10
N ALA A 30 16.88 -12.30 -5.53
CA ALA A 30 16.99 -12.14 -4.07
C ALA A 30 15.76 -11.46 -3.42
N GLU A 31 14.98 -10.68 -4.19
CA GLU A 31 13.71 -10.12 -3.74
C GLU A 31 12.55 -11.11 -3.83
N SER A 32 12.56 -12.07 -4.78
CA SER A 32 11.46 -13.03 -4.97
C SER A 32 11.39 -14.12 -3.89
N GLU A 33 12.46 -14.33 -3.12
CA GLU A 33 12.49 -15.29 -2.01
C GLU A 33 11.76 -14.77 -0.75
N LYS A 34 11.38 -13.49 -0.71
CA LYS A 34 10.69 -12.92 0.44
C LYS A 34 9.18 -13.09 0.33
N ALA A 35 8.55 -13.43 1.45
CA ALA A 35 7.11 -13.41 1.56
C ALA A 35 6.58 -11.98 1.31
N LEU A 36 5.60 -11.86 0.42
CA LEU A 36 4.88 -10.60 0.19
C LEU A 36 3.83 -10.42 1.29
N ILE A 37 3.83 -9.25 1.92
CA ILE A 37 2.88 -8.90 2.98
C ILE A 37 2.03 -7.74 2.49
N ALA A 38 0.71 -7.91 2.57
CA ALA A 38 -0.26 -6.84 2.37
C ALA A 38 -0.87 -6.47 3.73
N ILE A 39 -0.95 -5.17 4.02
CA ILE A 39 -1.63 -4.64 5.21
C ILE A 39 -2.87 -3.91 4.72
N THR A 40 -4.05 -4.38 5.13
CA THR A 40 -5.33 -3.82 4.72
C THR A 40 -6.16 -3.45 5.95
N LEU A 41 -6.98 -2.41 5.82
CA LEU A 41 -8.00 -2.06 6.81
C LEU A 41 -9.34 -1.85 6.13
N ASP A 42 -10.35 -2.55 6.61
CA ASP A 42 -11.74 -2.33 6.21
C ASP A 42 -12.34 -1.25 7.11
N LEU A 43 -12.70 -0.12 6.50
CA LEU A 43 -13.22 1.06 7.19
C LEU A 43 -14.73 0.94 7.43
N GLU A 44 -15.11 -0.10 8.17
CA GLU A 44 -16.51 -0.44 8.41
C GLU A 44 -16.99 -0.15 9.84
N MET A 45 -16.08 -0.09 10.81
CA MET A 45 -16.34 -0.14 12.25
C MET A 45 -17.07 -1.45 12.63
N SER A 46 -16.42 -2.33 13.39
CA SER A 46 -17.02 -3.60 13.84
C SER A 46 -18.08 -3.35 14.91
N ARG A 47 -19.27 -2.90 14.50
CA ARG A 47 -20.44 -2.82 15.37
C ARG A 47 -21.16 -4.17 15.34
N ASN A 48 -20.87 -4.95 16.37
CA ASN A 48 -21.48 -6.22 16.76
C ASN A 48 -21.30 -7.42 15.80
N PHE A 49 -20.76 -8.51 16.37
CA PHE A 49 -21.11 -9.85 15.91
C PHE A 49 -22.53 -10.13 16.41
N PRO A 50 -23.54 -10.27 15.53
CA PRO A 50 -24.91 -10.47 15.96
C PRO A 50 -25.01 -11.75 16.79
N THR A 51 -25.75 -11.69 17.90
CA THR A 51 -26.19 -12.90 18.61
C THR A 51 -27.43 -13.46 17.91
N TRP A 52 -27.75 -14.73 18.16
CA TRP A 52 -28.92 -15.39 17.55
C TRP A 52 -30.24 -14.62 17.71
N GLN A 53 -30.38 -13.82 18.76
CA GLN A 53 -31.58 -13.03 19.05
C GLN A 53 -31.54 -11.62 18.42
N THR A 54 -30.44 -11.22 17.78
CA THR A 54 -30.29 -9.91 17.14
C THR A 54 -31.08 -9.89 15.84
N THR A 55 -32.30 -9.34 15.88
CA THR A 55 -33.16 -9.14 14.70
C THR A 55 -33.03 -7.73 14.10
N HIS A 56 -32.36 -6.82 14.81
CA HIS A 56 -32.06 -5.48 14.33
C HIS A 56 -30.84 -5.52 13.42
N TRP A 57 -31.00 -5.02 12.20
CA TRP A 57 -29.89 -4.76 11.29
C TRP A 57 -29.23 -3.43 11.67
N ASP A 58 -27.94 -3.47 12.00
CA ASP A 58 -27.16 -2.25 12.27
C ASP A 58 -26.81 -1.58 10.94
N TYR A 59 -27.57 -0.56 10.57
CA TYR A 59 -27.32 0.22 9.36
C TYR A 59 -26.06 1.09 9.47
N GLU A 60 -25.46 1.24 10.65
CA GLU A 60 -24.40 2.21 10.95
C GLU A 60 -22.99 1.81 10.50
N LYS A 61 -22.87 0.74 9.71
CA LYS A 61 -21.62 0.36 9.04
C LYS A 61 -21.06 1.55 8.24
N GLY A 62 -19.79 1.87 8.44
CA GLY A 62 -19.15 3.03 7.79
C GLY A 62 -19.43 4.39 8.46
N ASN A 63 -20.28 4.46 9.50
CA ASN A 63 -20.41 5.64 10.35
C ASN A 63 -19.28 5.67 11.40
N LEU A 64 -18.07 6.01 10.95
CA LEU A 64 -16.86 5.95 11.76
C LEU A 64 -16.82 7.07 12.81
N ASN A 65 -16.52 6.73 14.06
CA ASN A 65 -16.24 7.71 15.11
C ASN A 65 -14.85 8.36 14.94
N ALA A 66 -14.59 9.41 15.73
CA ALA A 66 -13.33 10.15 15.67
C ALA A 66 -12.12 9.26 15.97
N GLU A 67 -12.25 8.35 16.94
CA GLU A 67 -11.21 7.43 17.39
C GLU A 67 -10.82 6.46 16.28
N THR A 68 -11.80 5.93 15.53
CA THR A 68 -11.54 5.03 14.40
C THR A 68 -10.79 5.76 13.29
N LYS A 69 -11.18 7.00 12.96
CA LYS A 69 -10.46 7.82 11.97
C LYS A 69 -9.02 8.11 12.40
N GLN A 70 -8.83 8.50 13.66
CA GLN A 70 -7.49 8.75 14.23
C GLN A 70 -6.63 7.48 14.22
N TYR A 71 -7.21 6.34 14.58
CA TYR A 71 -6.54 5.05 14.51
C TYR A 71 -6.07 4.74 13.09
N THR A 72 -6.95 4.90 12.08
CA THR A 72 -6.59 4.64 10.68
C THR A 72 -5.43 5.53 10.23
N VAL A 73 -5.48 6.83 10.51
CA VAL A 73 -4.41 7.77 10.15
C VAL A 73 -3.08 7.37 10.81
N GLU A 74 -3.11 7.03 12.10
CA GLU A 74 -1.92 6.62 12.84
C GLU A 74 -1.36 5.27 12.34
N ALA A 75 -2.22 4.33 11.99
CA ALA A 75 -1.81 3.05 11.40
C ALA A 75 -1.11 3.27 10.05
N CYS A 76 -1.70 4.09 9.16
CA CYS A 76 -1.06 4.49 7.90
C CYS A 76 0.30 5.14 8.14
N ARG A 77 0.39 6.10 9.06
CA ARG A 77 1.65 6.79 9.41
C ARG A 77 2.72 5.81 9.88
N ARG A 78 2.39 4.86 10.75
CA ARG A 78 3.33 3.84 11.25
C ARG A 78 3.81 2.91 10.14
N VAL A 79 2.90 2.42 9.30
CA VAL A 79 3.26 1.56 8.17
C VAL A 79 4.19 2.30 7.20
N LYS A 80 3.89 3.57 6.92
CA LYS A 80 4.73 4.42 6.06
C LYS A 80 6.12 4.65 6.65
N ALA A 81 6.21 4.90 7.96
CA ALA A 81 7.49 5.07 8.65
C ALA A 81 8.38 3.82 8.56
N SER A 82 7.77 2.63 8.44
CA SER A 82 8.47 1.35 8.19
C SER A 82 8.73 1.06 6.71
N GLY A 83 8.45 2.00 5.80
CA GLY A 83 8.64 1.86 4.36
C GLY A 83 7.51 1.13 3.62
N GLY A 84 6.42 0.79 4.29
CA GLY A 84 5.26 0.11 3.71
C GLY A 84 4.16 1.06 3.23
N VAL A 85 3.12 0.46 2.65
CA VAL A 85 1.82 1.10 2.40
C VAL A 85 0.71 0.24 2.98
N LEU A 86 -0.38 0.90 3.38
CA LEU A 86 -1.58 0.29 3.93
C LEU A 86 -2.74 0.61 2.97
N HIS A 87 -3.49 -0.41 2.56
CA HIS A 87 -4.66 -0.24 1.71
C HIS A 87 -5.92 -0.13 2.57
N CYS A 88 -6.59 1.01 2.51
CA CYS A 88 -7.87 1.23 3.19
C CYS A 88 -9.04 0.89 2.27
N PHE A 89 -9.95 0.02 2.68
CA PHE A 89 -11.19 -0.28 1.95
C PHE A 89 -12.34 0.48 2.60
N ALA A 90 -12.93 1.44 1.88
CA ALA A 90 -13.96 2.33 2.37
C ALA A 90 -15.36 1.87 1.93
N VAL A 91 -16.26 1.75 2.90
CA VAL A 91 -17.71 1.62 2.67
C VAL A 91 -18.24 2.96 2.16
N GLY A 92 -19.19 2.96 1.22
CA GLY A 92 -19.80 4.16 0.63
C GLY A 92 -20.29 5.17 1.68
N ARG A 93 -20.95 4.69 2.74
CA ARG A 93 -21.40 5.50 3.88
C ARG A 93 -20.29 6.33 4.55
N VAL A 94 -19.02 5.92 4.47
CA VAL A 94 -17.90 6.73 4.99
C VAL A 94 -17.83 8.10 4.32
N PHE A 95 -18.20 8.17 3.03
CA PHE A 95 -18.17 9.41 2.25
C PHE A 95 -19.36 10.35 2.52
N GLU A 96 -20.38 9.88 3.24
CA GLU A 96 -21.54 10.69 3.64
C GLU A 96 -21.28 11.53 4.90
N GLN A 97 -20.16 11.29 5.59
CA GLN A 97 -19.81 12.03 6.79
C GLN A 97 -19.45 13.48 6.47
N GLU A 98 -19.66 14.40 7.43
CA GLU A 98 -19.43 15.84 7.28
C GLU A 98 -18.06 16.18 6.67
N SER A 99 -17.03 15.39 7.01
CA SER A 99 -15.70 15.55 6.44
C SER A 99 -14.98 14.23 6.19
N VAL A 100 -14.37 14.17 5.00
CA VAL A 100 -13.45 13.11 4.57
C VAL A 100 -12.02 13.62 4.40
N ALA A 101 -11.67 14.77 4.99
CA ALA A 101 -10.32 15.35 4.88
C ALA A 101 -9.22 14.35 5.27
N TRP A 102 -9.44 13.58 6.34
CA TRP A 102 -8.53 12.54 6.80
C TRP A 102 -8.27 11.43 5.76
N LEU A 103 -9.26 11.08 4.92
CA LEU A 103 -9.05 10.15 3.80
C LEU A 103 -8.20 10.77 2.69
N LYS A 104 -8.35 12.08 2.45
CA LYS A 104 -7.50 12.80 1.48
C LYS A 104 -6.05 12.79 1.94
N ASP A 105 -5.79 13.01 3.22
CA ASP A 105 -4.44 12.97 3.79
C ASP A 105 -3.81 11.57 3.64
N ILE A 106 -4.59 10.51 3.89
CA ILE A 106 -4.18 9.10 3.67
C ILE A 106 -3.80 8.88 2.20
N ALA A 107 -4.67 9.28 1.26
CA ALA A 107 -4.41 9.13 -0.17
C ALA A 107 -3.17 9.92 -0.62
N GLN A 108 -3.01 11.16 -0.14
CA GLN A 108 -1.85 12.01 -0.44
C GLN A 108 -0.54 11.43 0.10
N ALA A 109 -0.57 10.74 1.24
CA ALA A 109 0.57 9.99 1.78
C ALA A 109 0.91 8.71 0.98
N GLY A 110 0.11 8.38 -0.04
CA GLY A 110 0.32 7.26 -0.95
C GLY A 110 -0.29 5.95 -0.48
N HIS A 111 -1.27 6.00 0.43
CA HIS A 111 -2.03 4.83 0.86
C HIS A 111 -3.25 4.65 -0.06
N PRO A 112 -3.43 3.49 -0.71
CA PRO A 112 -4.57 3.26 -1.59
C PRO A 112 -5.91 3.27 -0.83
N ILE A 113 -6.95 3.80 -1.46
CA ILE A 113 -8.33 3.71 -0.99
C ILE A 113 -9.12 2.86 -2.00
N GLY A 114 -9.60 1.70 -1.56
CA GLY A 114 -10.43 0.78 -2.33
C GLY A 114 -11.91 0.86 -1.93
N ASN A 115 -12.77 0.31 -2.78
CA ASN A 115 -14.19 0.15 -2.50
C ASN A 115 -14.44 -1.02 -1.55
N HIS A 116 -15.29 -0.82 -0.53
CA HIS A 116 -15.79 -1.87 0.37
C HIS A 116 -17.32 -1.91 0.40
N THR A 117 -17.95 -1.90 -0.77
CA THR A 117 -19.40 -1.76 -0.95
C THR A 117 -19.94 -0.39 -0.51
N TYR A 118 -21.25 -0.18 -0.67
CA TYR A 118 -21.92 1.06 -0.25
C TYR A 118 -22.15 1.09 1.26
#